data_AF-A0A7M3S7M2-F1
#
_entry.id   AF-A0A7M3S7M2-F1
#
_cell.length_a   1.000
_cell.length_b   1.000
_cell.length_c   1.000
_cell.angle_alpha   90.00
_cell.angle_beta   90.00
_cell.angle_gamma   90.00
#
_symmetry.space_group_name_H-M   'P 1'
#
loop_
_entity.id
_entity.type
_entity.pdbx_description
1 polymer ?
#
loop_
_entity_poly.entity_id
_entity_poly.type
_entity_poly.pdbx_seq_one_letter_code
_entity_poly.pdbx_strand_id
1 'polypeptide(L)'
;ASDALEKLRHVQSTGANIEDPELEPKIVITTDEKANTLTISDTGVGMSKDELVENLGTIARSGSKAFLEQLKEKTPGESGDALSGIIGKFGVGFYSAFMVADKVEVFSQSAIAGRQSYLWRSDGSGSYEVAEADDVSRGSKIVIHLKETCKEFGTKAKVESIIRRYSNFVSFPIVLDGETVNTVQALWTKSESEVTDEEYTEFYKFIANAFDEPAYRIIFKADAPIELKTLFFIGSSHTEK
;
A
#
# COMPACT_ATOMS: atom_id res chain seq x y z
N ALA A 1 4.72 0.55 -1.48
CA ALA A 1 3.63 -0.37 -1.86
C ALA A 1 2.50 0.36 -2.59
N SER A 2 1.31 0.61 -2.02
CA SER A 2 0.15 1.14 -2.79
C SER A 2 0.46 2.39 -3.62
N ASP A 3 1.03 3.44 -3.00
CA ASP A 3 1.42 4.66 -3.72
C ASP A 3 2.41 4.40 -4.86
N ALA A 4 3.33 3.44 -4.70
CA ALA A 4 4.33 3.13 -5.72
C ALA A 4 3.69 2.44 -6.94
N LEU A 5 2.66 1.62 -6.71
CA LEU A 5 1.87 0.99 -7.76
C LEU A 5 0.96 2.01 -8.46
N GLU A 6 0.37 2.95 -7.72
CA GLU A 6 -0.45 4.02 -8.31
C GLU A 6 0.40 4.97 -9.18
N LYS A 7 1.59 5.34 -8.71
CA LYS A 7 2.57 6.10 -9.52
C LYS A 7 2.96 5.34 -10.77
N LEU A 8 3.23 4.03 -10.68
CA LEU A 8 3.53 3.20 -11.84
C LEU A 8 2.38 3.25 -12.86
N ARG A 9 1.13 3.05 -12.40
CA ARG A 9 -0.07 3.12 -13.25
C ARG A 9 -0.19 4.45 -13.96
N HIS A 10 0.04 5.56 -13.25
CA HIS A 10 0.03 6.89 -13.84
C HIS A 10 1.14 7.03 -14.90
N VAL A 11 2.37 6.67 -14.58
CA VAL A 11 3.51 6.79 -15.51
C VAL A 11 3.30 5.93 -16.77
N GLN A 12 2.78 4.71 -16.62
CA GLN A 12 2.36 3.85 -17.73
C GLN A 12 1.32 4.54 -18.62
N SER A 13 0.30 5.17 -18.03
CA SER A 13 -0.74 5.88 -18.78
C SER A 13 -0.22 7.09 -19.57
N THR A 14 0.89 7.68 -19.15
CA THR A 14 1.54 8.81 -19.85
C THR A 14 2.44 8.37 -21.01
N GLY A 15 2.60 7.06 -21.25
CA GLY A 15 3.39 6.52 -22.36
C GLY A 15 4.90 6.46 -22.11
N ALA A 16 5.34 6.53 -20.85
CA ALA A 16 6.75 6.33 -20.50
C ALA A 16 7.20 4.90 -20.83
N ASN A 17 8.47 4.73 -21.19
CA ASN A 17 9.05 3.41 -21.36
C ASN A 17 9.30 2.78 -19.97
N ILE A 18 8.67 1.65 -19.69
CA ILE A 18 8.70 0.98 -18.39
C ILE A 18 9.52 -0.30 -18.50
N GLU A 19 10.40 -0.52 -17.53
CA GLU A 19 11.07 -1.81 -17.38
C GLU A 19 10.06 -2.90 -16.96
N ASP A 20 10.21 -4.10 -17.53
CA ASP A 20 9.39 -5.29 -17.28
C ASP A 20 7.86 -5.01 -17.29
N PRO A 21 7.31 -4.38 -18.35
CA PRO A 21 5.93 -3.88 -18.38
C PRO A 21 4.87 -4.98 -18.19
N GLU A 22 5.21 -6.23 -18.47
CA GLU A 22 4.39 -7.42 -18.25
C GLU A 22 4.21 -7.80 -16.77
N LEU A 23 5.05 -7.28 -15.87
CA LEU A 23 4.97 -7.57 -14.44
C LEU A 23 3.72 -6.93 -13.84
N GLU A 24 2.79 -7.76 -13.38
CA GLU A 24 1.52 -7.30 -12.81
C GLU A 24 1.71 -6.47 -11.52
N PRO A 25 0.98 -5.35 -11.35
CA PRO A 25 0.98 -4.56 -10.12
C PRO A 25 0.43 -5.36 -8.92
N LYS A 26 1.28 -5.64 -7.92
CA LYS A 26 0.91 -6.34 -6.69
C LYS A 26 1.84 -6.01 -5.53
N ILE A 27 1.37 -6.34 -4.33
CA ILE A 27 2.12 -6.29 -3.08
C ILE A 27 2.31 -7.73 -2.61
N VAL A 28 3.54 -8.12 -2.30
CA VAL A 28 3.89 -9.46 -1.79
C VAL A 28 4.49 -9.30 -0.41
N ILE A 29 3.97 -10.03 0.55
CA ILE A 29 4.45 -10.06 1.93
C ILE A 29 4.89 -11.49 2.23
N THR A 30 6.09 -11.64 2.77
CA THR A 30 6.66 -12.94 3.13
C THR A 30 7.12 -12.94 4.57
N THR A 31 6.78 -14.00 5.28
CA THR A 31 7.18 -14.22 6.66
C THR A 31 8.23 -15.32 6.76
N ASP A 32 9.29 -15.11 7.53
CA ASP A 32 10.31 -16.12 7.81
C ASP A 32 10.65 -16.14 9.30
N GLU A 33 10.03 -17.08 10.02
CA GLU A 33 10.24 -17.29 11.45
C GLU A 33 11.68 -17.75 11.77
N LYS A 34 12.34 -18.46 10.86
CA LYS A 34 13.70 -18.99 11.08
C LYS A 34 14.73 -17.87 10.93
N ALA A 35 14.60 -17.07 9.88
CA ALA A 35 15.45 -15.90 9.66
C ALA A 35 15.05 -14.71 10.56
N ASN A 36 13.89 -14.78 11.22
CA ASN A 36 13.30 -13.69 12.00
C ASN A 36 13.11 -12.41 11.17
N THR A 37 12.53 -12.58 9.97
CA THR A 37 12.31 -11.46 9.05
C THR A 37 10.87 -11.36 8.58
N LEU A 38 10.46 -10.11 8.34
CA LEU A 38 9.25 -9.77 7.60
C LEU A 38 9.69 -9.04 6.33
N THR A 39 9.28 -9.54 5.17
CA THR A 39 9.59 -8.93 3.88
C THR A 39 8.33 -8.36 3.25
N ILE A 40 8.38 -7.10 2.81
CA ILE A 40 7.31 -6.46 2.04
C ILE A 40 7.90 -6.03 0.69
N SER A 41 7.35 -6.55 -0.39
CA SER A 41 7.74 -6.23 -1.76
C SER A 41 6.57 -5.66 -2.53
N ASP A 42 6.81 -4.72 -3.43
CA ASP A 42 5.85 -4.27 -4.43
C ASP A 42 6.49 -4.24 -5.81
N THR A 43 5.65 -4.38 -6.84
CA THR A 43 6.06 -4.32 -8.25
C THR A 43 5.86 -2.93 -8.86
N GLY A 44 5.89 -1.90 -8.02
CA GLY A 44 5.58 -0.51 -8.38
C GLY A 44 6.72 0.21 -9.11
N VAL A 45 6.71 1.53 -9.03
CA VAL A 45 7.65 2.40 -9.76
C VAL A 45 9.11 2.28 -9.28
N GLY A 46 9.34 1.76 -8.06
CA GLY A 46 10.67 1.66 -7.47
C GLY A 46 11.35 3.01 -7.25
N MET A 47 12.66 2.99 -7.02
CA MET A 47 13.47 4.17 -6.75
C MET A 47 14.84 4.03 -7.42
N SER A 48 15.32 5.14 -7.97
CA SER A 48 16.72 5.34 -8.34
C SER A 48 17.61 5.56 -7.10
N LYS A 49 18.93 5.59 -7.30
CA LYS A 49 19.90 5.90 -6.23
C LYS A 49 19.61 7.24 -5.55
N ASP A 50 19.36 8.27 -6.35
CA ASP A 50 19.10 9.62 -5.85
C ASP A 50 17.79 9.65 -5.07
N GLU A 51 16.74 8.97 -5.55
CA GLU A 51 15.48 8.83 -4.82
C GLU A 51 15.62 8.04 -3.51
N LEU A 52 16.49 7.03 -3.43
CA LEU A 52 16.77 6.33 -2.16
C LEU A 52 17.43 7.27 -1.14
N VAL A 53 18.46 8.00 -1.55
CA VAL A 53 19.15 8.99 -0.71
C VAL A 53 18.19 10.09 -0.28
N GLU A 54 17.38 10.57 -1.21
CA GLU A 54 16.45 11.67 -0.99
C GLU A 54 15.29 11.26 -0.09
N ASN A 55 14.57 10.19 -0.44
CA ASN A 55 13.33 9.78 0.23
C ASN A 55 13.58 9.02 1.54
N LEU A 56 14.63 8.18 1.61
CA LEU A 56 14.93 7.36 2.79
C LEU A 56 16.07 7.92 3.64
N GLY A 57 16.90 8.80 3.10
CA GLY A 57 17.99 9.44 3.84
C GLY A 57 17.58 10.75 4.52
N THR A 58 16.46 11.36 4.13
CA THR A 58 15.95 12.60 4.74
C THR A 58 14.67 12.33 5.52
N ILE A 59 14.70 12.53 6.84
CA ILE A 59 13.51 12.38 7.68
C ILE A 59 12.45 13.43 7.29
N ALA A 60 11.19 13.01 7.27
CA ALA A 60 10.03 13.83 6.92
C ALA A 60 9.98 14.34 5.46
N ARG A 61 10.72 13.70 4.54
CA ARG A 61 10.58 13.91 3.10
C ARG A 61 9.64 12.87 2.50
N SER A 62 8.63 13.31 1.74
CA SER A 62 7.66 12.41 1.08
C SER A 62 7.74 12.54 -0.44
N GLY A 63 8.34 11.54 -1.10
CA GLY A 63 8.32 11.46 -2.56
C GLY A 63 6.90 11.31 -3.14
N SER A 64 5.95 10.75 -2.39
CA SER A 64 4.53 10.72 -2.77
C SER A 64 3.89 12.11 -2.77
N LYS A 65 4.24 12.95 -1.80
CA LYS A 65 3.78 14.34 -1.75
C LYS A 65 4.37 15.16 -2.90
N ALA A 66 5.68 15.05 -3.13
CA ALA A 66 6.37 15.76 -4.21
C ALA A 66 5.78 15.38 -5.58
N PHE A 67 5.46 14.10 -5.79
CA PHE A 67 4.78 13.64 -7.00
C PHE A 67 3.40 14.28 -7.17
N LEU A 68 2.57 14.34 -6.12
CA LEU A 68 1.27 15.01 -6.17
C LEU A 68 1.38 16.50 -6.50
N GLU A 69 2.39 17.20 -5.96
CA GLU A 69 2.63 18.61 -6.26
C GLU A 69 2.98 18.81 -7.74
N GLN A 70 3.88 17.98 -8.28
CA GLN A 70 4.25 18.02 -9.70
C GLN A 70 3.08 17.74 -10.63
N LEU A 71 2.18 16.81 -10.27
CA LEU A 71 0.98 16.53 -11.07
C LEU A 71 0.03 17.73 -11.12
N LYS A 72 -0.20 18.38 -9.97
CA LYS A 72 -1.06 19.57 -9.89
C LYS A 72 -0.52 20.73 -10.71
N GLU A 73 0.80 20.88 -10.77
CA GLU A 73 1.46 21.92 -11.57
C GLU A 73 1.38 21.64 -13.08
N LYS A 74 1.56 20.37 -13.49
CA LYS A 74 1.56 19.97 -14.91
C LYS A 74 0.17 19.89 -15.52
N THR A 75 -0.85 19.57 -14.73
CA THR A 75 -2.24 19.50 -15.20
C THR A 75 -3.18 20.26 -14.26
N PRO A 76 -3.22 21.62 -14.34
CA PRO A 76 -4.08 22.43 -13.49
C PRO A 76 -5.56 22.13 -13.77
N GLY A 77 -6.24 21.50 -12.82
CA GLY A 77 -7.68 21.21 -12.91
C GLY A 77 -8.07 19.75 -13.14
N GLU A 78 -7.11 18.84 -13.36
CA GLU A 78 -7.41 17.41 -13.32
C GLU A 78 -7.60 16.92 -11.89
N SER A 79 -8.75 16.30 -11.65
CA SER A 79 -9.08 15.52 -10.44
C SER A 79 -9.16 14.05 -10.85
N GLY A 80 -8.06 13.51 -11.39
CA GLY A 80 -7.98 12.12 -11.82
C GLY A 80 -7.82 11.14 -10.65
N ASP A 81 -8.23 9.88 -10.84
CA ASP A 81 -8.13 8.79 -9.85
C ASP A 81 -6.71 8.60 -9.28
N ALA A 82 -5.67 8.93 -10.04
CA ALA A 82 -4.29 8.85 -9.58
C ALA A 82 -3.98 9.86 -8.44
N LEU A 83 -4.68 10.99 -8.37
CA LEU A 83 -4.50 11.98 -7.30
C LEU A 83 -5.21 11.57 -6.00
N SER A 84 -6.33 10.85 -6.10
CA SER A 84 -7.11 10.36 -4.94
C SER A 84 -6.52 9.09 -4.34
N GLY A 85 -5.82 8.27 -5.13
CA GLY A 85 -5.20 7.02 -4.68
C GLY A 85 -3.89 7.14 -3.88
N ILE A 86 -3.26 8.32 -3.83
CA ILE A 86 -1.99 8.52 -3.10
C ILE A 86 -2.24 8.84 -1.62
N ILE A 87 -1.69 7.99 -0.75
CA ILE A 87 -1.91 8.02 0.70
C ILE A 87 -0.79 8.80 1.41
N GLY A 88 0.47 8.57 1.04
CA GLY A 88 1.65 9.04 1.77
C GLY A 88 1.92 10.54 1.62
N LYS A 89 1.77 11.32 2.70
CA LYS A 89 1.98 12.79 2.67
C LYS A 89 3.10 13.30 3.60
N PHE A 90 3.43 12.55 4.64
CA PHE A 90 4.30 13.04 5.73
C PHE A 90 5.75 12.56 5.66
N GLY A 91 6.06 11.50 4.91
CA GLY A 91 7.45 11.03 4.75
C GLY A 91 8.05 10.36 5.99
N VAL A 92 7.21 10.00 6.96
CA VAL A 92 7.65 9.34 8.21
C VAL A 92 7.24 7.88 8.32
N GLY A 93 6.31 7.42 7.48
CA GLY A 93 5.74 6.08 7.56
C GLY A 93 6.77 4.95 7.43
N PHE A 94 7.80 5.15 6.60
CA PHE A 94 8.89 4.18 6.44
C PHE A 94 9.65 3.92 7.76
N TYR A 95 9.98 4.97 8.50
CA TYR A 95 10.77 4.86 9.74
C TYR A 95 10.02 4.17 10.88
N SER A 96 8.69 4.00 10.76
CA SER A 96 7.92 3.18 11.70
C SER A 96 8.40 1.72 11.76
N ALA A 97 9.08 1.23 10.72
CA ALA A 97 9.68 -0.10 10.69
C ALA A 97 10.71 -0.30 11.84
N PHE A 98 11.48 0.73 12.19
CA PHE A 98 12.47 0.66 13.28
C PHE A 98 11.85 0.54 14.69
N MET A 99 10.52 0.68 14.83
CA MET A 99 9.84 0.33 16.08
C MET A 99 9.99 -1.16 16.38
N VAL A 100 9.91 -2.01 15.35
CA VAL A 100 9.93 -3.47 15.47
C VAL A 100 11.22 -4.13 14.94
N ALA A 101 12.09 -3.36 14.28
CA ALA A 101 13.27 -3.87 13.59
C ALA A 101 14.58 -3.39 14.23
N ASP A 102 15.58 -4.27 14.26
CA ASP A 102 16.97 -3.91 14.56
C ASP A 102 17.71 -3.43 13.31
N LYS A 103 17.27 -3.86 12.13
CA LYS A 103 17.88 -3.53 10.84
C LYS A 103 16.82 -3.58 9.74
N VAL A 104 16.91 -2.65 8.80
CA VAL A 104 16.07 -2.61 7.60
C VAL A 104 16.96 -2.56 6.37
N GLU A 105 16.66 -3.40 5.38
CA GLU A 105 17.27 -3.39 4.06
C GLU A 105 16.20 -3.12 3.01
N VAL A 106 16.48 -2.21 2.08
CA VAL A 106 15.59 -1.86 0.98
C VAL A 106 16.33 -2.09 -0.32
N PHE A 107 15.84 -3.03 -1.11
CA PHE A 107 16.28 -3.26 -2.48
C PHE A 107 15.30 -2.57 -3.41
N SER A 108 15.78 -1.80 -4.37
CA SER A 108 14.88 -1.15 -5.33
C SER A 108 15.49 -1.06 -6.71
N GLN A 109 14.63 -1.27 -7.71
CA GLN A 109 14.89 -1.02 -9.11
C GLN A 109 13.80 -0.10 -9.64
N SER A 110 14.21 1.04 -10.20
CA SER A 110 13.28 1.99 -10.81
C SER A 110 12.68 1.44 -12.09
N ALA A 111 11.39 1.69 -12.29
CA ALA A 111 10.69 1.36 -13.52
C ALA A 111 11.08 2.24 -14.72
N ILE A 112 11.72 3.40 -14.46
CA ILE A 112 11.96 4.45 -15.48
C ILE A 112 13.41 4.95 -15.55
N ALA A 113 14.27 4.59 -14.60
CA ALA A 113 15.65 5.04 -14.54
C ALA A 113 16.67 3.96 -14.98
N GLY A 114 16.24 3.03 -15.85
CA GLY A 114 17.02 1.90 -16.31
C GLY A 114 17.06 0.72 -15.32
N ARG A 115 17.80 -0.33 -15.68
CA ARG A 115 17.82 -1.62 -14.94
C ARG A 115 18.71 -1.66 -13.71
N GLN A 116 19.52 -0.64 -13.45
CA GLN A 116 20.41 -0.64 -12.29
C GLN A 116 19.60 -0.67 -11.00
N SER A 117 19.94 -1.61 -10.13
CA SER A 117 19.31 -1.74 -8.81
C SER A 117 20.26 -1.34 -7.69
N TYR A 118 19.65 -0.96 -6.57
CA TYR A 118 20.35 -0.44 -5.42
C TYR A 118 19.84 -1.07 -4.12
N LEU A 119 20.75 -1.21 -3.17
CA LEU A 119 20.49 -1.58 -1.78
C LEU A 119 20.68 -0.34 -0.91
N TRP A 120 19.67 -0.03 -0.11
CA TRP A 120 19.76 0.86 1.04
C TRP A 120 19.70 0.03 2.32
N ARG A 121 20.55 0.30 3.32
CA ARG A 121 20.48 -0.38 4.62
C ARG A 121 20.74 0.56 5.79
N SER A 122 20.05 0.33 6.90
CA SER A 122 20.26 1.05 8.16
C SER A 122 19.82 0.21 9.35
N ASP A 123 20.43 0.47 10.50
CA ASP A 123 20.04 -0.04 11.82
C ASP A 123 19.20 0.98 12.63
N GLY A 124 18.90 2.14 12.04
CA GLY A 124 18.16 3.22 12.71
C GLY A 124 19.01 4.09 13.65
N SER A 125 20.34 3.91 13.70
CA SER A 125 21.26 4.70 14.53
C SER A 125 21.53 6.13 14.03
N GLY A 126 20.92 6.52 12.90
CA GLY A 126 21.09 7.83 12.27
C GLY A 126 22.07 7.83 11.08
N SER A 127 22.64 6.67 10.73
CA SER A 127 23.40 6.48 9.49
C SER A 127 22.77 5.39 8.61
N TYR A 128 23.07 5.43 7.32
CA TYR A 128 22.65 4.43 6.33
C TYR A 128 23.72 4.28 5.26
N GLU A 129 23.66 3.17 4.53
CA GLU A 129 24.52 2.91 3.38
C GLU A 129 23.69 2.68 2.13
N VAL A 130 24.22 3.10 0.98
CA VAL A 130 23.65 2.83 -0.35
C VAL A 130 24.71 2.18 -1.23
N ALA A 131 24.39 1.03 -1.79
CA ALA A 131 25.27 0.27 -2.68
C ALA A 131 24.49 -0.18 -3.93
N GLU A 132 25.22 -0.57 -4.97
CA GLU A 132 24.62 -1.29 -6.10
C GLU A 132 24.20 -2.70 -5.64
N ALA A 133 23.12 -3.19 -6.21
CA ALA A 133 22.61 -4.53 -5.98
C ALA A 133 22.32 -5.19 -7.32
N ASP A 134 22.47 -6.50 -7.38
CA ASP A 134 22.12 -7.32 -8.54
C ASP A 134 20.81 -8.07 -8.30
N ASP A 135 20.19 -8.56 -9.37
CA ASP A 135 19.01 -9.44 -9.35
C ASP A 135 17.78 -8.89 -8.57
N VAL A 136 17.57 -7.57 -8.60
CA VAL A 136 16.37 -6.93 -8.02
C VAL A 136 15.33 -6.72 -9.13
N SER A 137 14.14 -7.29 -8.95
CA SER A 137 13.00 -7.04 -9.83
C SER A 137 12.46 -5.61 -9.67
N ARG A 138 11.78 -5.09 -10.70
CA ARG A 138 11.12 -3.77 -10.68
C ARG A 138 10.30 -3.56 -9.41
N GLY A 139 10.47 -2.38 -8.82
CA GLY A 139 9.74 -1.94 -7.64
C GLY A 139 10.65 -1.85 -6.41
N SER A 140 10.11 -2.20 -5.24
CA SER A 140 10.83 -2.12 -3.97
C SER A 140 10.59 -3.37 -3.13
N LYS A 141 11.66 -3.89 -2.51
CA LYS A 141 11.64 -4.98 -1.53
C LYS A 141 12.26 -4.48 -0.23
N ILE A 142 11.48 -4.47 0.83
CA ILE A 142 11.88 -4.07 2.18
C ILE A 142 11.99 -5.33 3.03
N VAL A 143 13.19 -5.63 3.51
CA VAL A 143 13.47 -6.72 4.45
C VAL A 143 13.64 -6.13 5.84
N ILE A 144 12.75 -6.51 6.74
CA ILE A 144 12.69 -6.03 8.13
C ILE A 144 13.26 -7.14 9.01
N HIS A 145 14.43 -6.91 9.59
CA HIS A 145 15.06 -7.82 10.56
C HIS A 145 14.49 -7.50 11.94
N LEU A 146 13.57 -8.36 12.40
CA LEU A 146 12.76 -8.10 13.58
C LEU A 146 13.60 -8.18 14.86
N LYS A 147 13.26 -7.33 15.83
CA LYS A 147 13.76 -7.44 17.21
C LYS A 147 13.37 -8.79 17.81
N GLU A 148 14.18 -9.28 18.74
CA GLU A 148 13.89 -10.51 19.48
C GLU A 148 12.53 -10.45 20.21
N THR A 149 12.14 -9.27 20.69
CA THR A 149 10.83 -9.03 21.34
C THR A 149 9.67 -8.87 20.36
N CYS A 150 9.94 -8.82 19.05
CA CYS A 150 8.97 -8.52 17.99
C CYS A 150 8.80 -9.69 17.00
N LYS A 151 9.24 -10.90 17.36
CA LYS A 151 9.12 -12.12 16.54
C LYS A 151 7.71 -12.43 16.08
N GLU A 152 6.69 -12.02 16.84
CA GLU A 152 5.29 -12.23 16.46
C GLU A 152 4.94 -11.64 15.08
N PHE A 153 5.59 -10.54 14.68
CA PHE A 153 5.39 -9.89 13.38
C PHE A 153 6.05 -10.66 12.22
N GLY A 154 6.80 -11.72 12.51
CA GLY A 154 7.35 -12.67 11.54
C GLY A 154 6.48 -13.92 11.37
N THR A 155 5.26 -13.93 11.92
CA THR A 155 4.32 -15.06 11.79
C THR A 155 3.18 -14.74 10.83
N LYS A 156 2.82 -15.70 9.97
CA LYS A 156 1.73 -15.53 8.98
C LYS A 156 0.43 -15.06 9.62
N ALA A 157 0.00 -15.71 10.72
CA ALA A 157 -1.27 -15.40 11.38
C ALA A 157 -1.35 -13.95 11.90
N LYS A 158 -0.27 -13.45 12.52
CA LYS A 158 -0.22 -12.07 13.02
C LYS A 158 -0.28 -11.08 11.87
N VAL A 159 0.54 -11.29 10.85
CA VAL A 159 0.61 -10.43 9.67
C VAL A 159 -0.73 -10.40 8.92
N GLU A 160 -1.37 -11.56 8.73
CA GLU A 160 -2.69 -11.65 8.11
C GLU A 160 -3.73 -10.83 8.88
N SER A 161 -3.75 -10.93 10.22
CA SER A 161 -4.69 -10.15 11.04
C SER A 161 -4.50 -8.63 10.90
N ILE A 162 -3.24 -8.19 10.74
CA ILE A 162 -2.89 -6.77 10.55
C ILE A 162 -3.33 -6.31 9.16
N ILE A 163 -3.07 -7.10 8.11
CA ILE A 163 -3.51 -6.79 6.74
C ILE A 163 -5.04 -6.67 6.71
N ARG A 164 -5.77 -7.63 7.28
CA ARG A 164 -7.24 -7.62 7.33
C ARG A 164 -7.78 -6.42 8.11
N ARG A 165 -7.07 -5.94 9.14
CA ARG A 165 -7.51 -4.80 9.94
C ARG A 165 -7.25 -3.45 9.27
N TYR A 166 -6.11 -3.27 8.61
CA TYR A 166 -5.66 -1.94 8.17
C TYR A 166 -5.56 -1.78 6.65
N SER A 167 -5.45 -2.87 5.90
CA SER A 167 -5.11 -2.84 4.48
C SER A 167 -6.05 -3.68 3.60
N ASN A 168 -7.15 -4.15 4.17
CA ASN A 168 -8.10 -5.00 3.47
C ASN A 168 -8.76 -4.32 2.25
N PHE A 169 -8.75 -2.99 2.24
CA PHE A 169 -9.36 -2.16 1.19
C PHE A 169 -8.34 -1.50 0.27
N VAL A 170 -7.07 -1.90 0.35
CA VAL A 170 -6.05 -1.45 -0.62
C VAL A 170 -6.43 -1.99 -2.00
N SER A 171 -6.38 -1.11 -3.02
CA SER A 171 -6.85 -1.39 -4.38
C SER A 171 -6.00 -2.38 -5.18
N PHE A 172 -4.85 -2.82 -4.63
CA PHE A 172 -3.93 -3.75 -5.26
C PHE A 172 -3.90 -5.09 -4.51
N PRO A 173 -3.72 -6.23 -5.19
CA PRO A 173 -3.59 -7.53 -4.52
C PRO A 173 -2.43 -7.54 -3.53
N ILE A 174 -2.70 -8.02 -2.31
CA ILE A 174 -1.75 -8.28 -1.24
C ILE A 174 -1.65 -9.79 -1.08
N VAL A 175 -0.52 -10.35 -1.51
CA VAL A 175 -0.21 -11.78 -1.45
C VAL A 175 0.67 -12.04 -0.23
N LEU A 176 0.16 -12.76 0.76
CA LEU A 176 0.90 -13.19 1.95
C LEU A 176 1.31 -14.66 1.80
N ASP A 177 2.60 -14.94 1.76
CA ASP A 177 3.15 -16.31 1.66
C ASP A 177 2.50 -17.15 0.55
N GLY A 178 2.19 -16.51 -0.59
CA GLY A 178 1.60 -17.14 -1.76
C GLY A 178 0.07 -17.05 -1.87
N GLU A 179 -0.63 -16.52 -0.86
CA GLU A 179 -2.09 -16.43 -0.83
C GLU A 179 -2.57 -14.96 -0.82
N THR A 180 -3.53 -14.62 -1.68
CA THR A 180 -4.13 -13.27 -1.69
C THR A 180 -5.04 -13.09 -0.46
N VAL A 181 -4.78 -12.06 0.36
CA VAL A 181 -5.47 -11.84 1.64
C VAL A 181 -6.55 -10.76 1.56
N ASN A 182 -6.31 -9.68 0.82
CA ASN A 182 -7.30 -8.59 0.67
C ASN A 182 -8.27 -8.92 -0.47
N THR A 183 -9.40 -9.51 -0.12
CA THR A 183 -10.42 -9.93 -1.10
C THR A 183 -11.65 -9.01 -1.10
N VAL A 184 -11.72 -8.04 -0.20
CA VAL A 184 -12.90 -7.19 -0.02
C VAL A 184 -12.69 -5.85 -0.71
N GLN A 185 -13.58 -5.50 -1.62
CA GLN A 185 -13.54 -4.24 -2.34
C GLN A 185 -14.14 -3.11 -1.50
N ALA A 186 -13.59 -1.90 -1.65
CA ALA A 186 -14.11 -0.71 -0.98
C ALA A 186 -15.40 -0.22 -1.67
N LEU A 187 -16.54 -0.88 -1.42
CA LEU A 187 -17.79 -0.60 -2.16
C LEU A 187 -18.25 0.86 -2.08
N TRP A 188 -17.89 1.60 -1.02
CA TRP A 188 -18.21 3.02 -0.87
C TRP A 188 -17.50 3.93 -1.89
N THR A 189 -16.46 3.46 -2.58
CA THR A 189 -15.76 4.22 -3.62
C THR A 189 -16.34 4.02 -5.02
N LYS A 190 -17.11 2.94 -5.23
CA LYS A 190 -17.71 2.58 -6.52
C LYS A 190 -18.96 3.40 -6.87
N SER A 191 -19.37 3.35 -8.13
CA SER A 191 -20.68 3.86 -8.54
C SER A 191 -21.77 2.86 -8.15
N GLU A 192 -22.99 3.35 -7.88
CA GLU A 192 -24.10 2.50 -7.44
C GLU A 192 -24.52 1.49 -8.52
N SER A 193 -24.34 1.84 -9.80
CA SER A 193 -24.60 0.97 -10.94
C SER A 193 -23.64 -0.22 -11.08
N GLU A 194 -22.49 -0.17 -10.40
CA GLU A 194 -21.44 -1.19 -10.48
C GLU A 194 -21.46 -2.17 -9.30
N VAL A 195 -22.41 -2.04 -8.37
CA VAL A 195 -22.48 -2.84 -7.15
C VAL A 195 -23.86 -3.44 -6.99
N THR A 196 -23.94 -4.76 -6.91
CA THR A 196 -25.22 -5.46 -6.73
C THR A 196 -25.70 -5.42 -5.27
N ASP A 197 -26.99 -5.68 -5.05
CA ASP A 197 -27.54 -5.75 -3.69
C ASP A 197 -26.93 -6.90 -2.88
N GLU A 198 -26.54 -8.00 -3.53
CA GLU A 198 -25.81 -9.10 -2.92
C GLU A 198 -24.41 -8.66 -2.47
N GLU A 199 -23.67 -7.91 -3.30
CA GLU A 199 -22.36 -7.37 -2.91
C GLU A 199 -22.47 -6.44 -1.69
N TYR A 200 -23.49 -5.58 -1.65
CA TYR A 200 -23.75 -4.73 -0.48
C TYR A 200 -24.10 -5.56 0.77
N THR A 201 -24.89 -6.61 0.62
CA THR A 201 -25.31 -7.49 1.72
C THR A 201 -24.13 -8.26 2.30
N GLU A 202 -23.29 -8.84 1.45
CA GLU A 202 -22.08 -9.53 1.89
C GLU A 202 -21.06 -8.58 2.52
N PHE A 203 -20.95 -7.36 1.98
CA PHE A 203 -20.14 -6.32 2.59
C PHE A 203 -20.66 -5.89 3.97
N TYR A 204 -21.98 -5.74 4.15
CA TYR A 204 -22.60 -5.50 5.46
C TYR A 204 -22.25 -6.60 6.47
N LYS A 205 -22.49 -7.87 6.10
CA LYS A 205 -22.17 -9.02 6.95
C LYS A 205 -20.70 -9.04 7.34
N PHE A 206 -19.81 -8.73 6.39
CA PHE A 206 -18.38 -8.64 6.61
C PHE A 206 -17.99 -7.54 7.62
N ILE A 207 -18.44 -6.29 7.43
CA ILE A 207 -18.01 -5.17 8.29
C ILE A 207 -18.68 -5.18 9.68
N ALA A 208 -19.93 -5.66 9.75
CA ALA A 208 -20.70 -5.71 11.00
C ALA A 208 -20.50 -7.04 11.75
N ASN A 209 -19.78 -8.01 11.16
CA ASN A 209 -19.71 -9.39 11.63
C ASN A 209 -21.12 -9.96 11.92
N ALA A 210 -22.03 -9.69 10.99
CA ALA A 210 -23.46 -9.94 11.11
C ALA A 210 -23.88 -11.17 10.30
N PHE A 211 -24.93 -11.85 10.75
CA PHE A 211 -25.52 -13.00 10.04
C PHE A 211 -26.84 -12.67 9.36
N ASP A 212 -27.46 -11.56 9.74
CA ASP A 212 -28.67 -11.02 9.13
C ASP A 212 -28.36 -10.16 7.91
N GLU A 213 -29.42 -9.66 7.28
CA GLU A 213 -29.35 -8.75 6.14
C GLU A 213 -29.63 -7.31 6.61
N PRO A 214 -29.11 -6.30 5.91
CA PRO A 214 -29.39 -4.92 6.26
C PRO A 214 -30.85 -4.58 5.92
N ALA A 215 -31.61 -4.02 6.86
CA ALA A 215 -32.94 -3.47 6.62
C ALA A 215 -32.89 -2.21 5.75
N TYR A 216 -31.85 -1.39 5.94
CA TYR A 216 -31.62 -0.20 5.12
C TYR A 216 -30.15 -0.05 4.75
N ARG A 217 -29.93 0.52 3.56
CA ARG A 217 -28.65 0.98 3.06
C ARG A 217 -28.77 2.45 2.72
N ILE A 218 -27.82 3.26 3.17
CA ILE A 218 -27.75 4.69 2.85
C ILE A 218 -26.38 4.97 2.25
N ILE A 219 -26.37 5.44 1.01
CA ILE A 219 -25.15 5.88 0.31
C ILE A 219 -25.19 7.39 0.30
N PHE A 220 -24.15 8.02 0.84
CA PHE A 220 -24.05 9.47 0.87
C PHE A 220 -22.67 9.91 0.39
N LYS A 221 -22.69 10.77 -0.62
CA LYS A 221 -21.52 11.37 -1.27
C LYS A 221 -21.66 12.89 -1.19
N ALA A 222 -20.61 13.56 -0.76
CA ALA A 222 -20.54 15.02 -0.74
C ALA A 222 -19.12 15.47 -1.10
N ASP A 223 -18.99 16.50 -1.92
CA ASP A 223 -17.68 17.05 -2.32
C ASP A 223 -17.35 18.37 -1.61
N ALA A 224 -18.34 19.00 -0.97
CA ALA A 224 -18.20 20.26 -0.24
C ALA A 224 -19.09 20.30 1.01
N PRO A 225 -18.64 20.92 2.13
CA PRO A 225 -17.33 21.55 2.32
C PRO A 225 -16.18 20.54 2.53
N ILE A 226 -16.49 19.25 2.66
CA ILE A 226 -15.53 18.14 2.86
C ILE A 226 -15.88 17.04 1.86
N GLU A 227 -14.88 16.47 1.21
CA GLU A 227 -15.04 15.27 0.38
C GLU A 227 -15.34 14.06 1.28
N LEU A 228 -16.53 13.48 1.11
CA LEU A 228 -17.07 12.39 1.89
C LEU A 228 -17.69 11.35 0.95
N LYS A 229 -17.28 10.09 1.14
CA LYS A 229 -17.94 8.92 0.56
C LYS A 229 -18.30 8.00 1.70
N THR A 230 -19.59 7.78 1.90
CA THR A 230 -20.12 7.02 3.04
C THR A 230 -21.13 5.99 2.59
N LEU A 231 -21.12 4.86 3.27
CA LEU A 231 -22.02 3.74 3.09
C LEU A 231 -22.46 3.28 4.48
N PHE A 232 -23.70 3.58 4.84
CA PHE A 232 -24.29 3.16 6.11
C PHE A 232 -25.23 2.00 5.90
N PHE A 233 -25.29 1.13 6.90
CA PHE A 233 -26.25 0.04 6.99
C PHE A 233 -27.01 0.13 8.31
N ILE A 234 -28.28 -0.26 8.27
CA ILE A 234 -29.12 -0.48 9.45
C ILE A 234 -29.47 -1.96 9.44
N GLY A 235 -29.06 -2.71 10.47
CA GLY A 235 -29.36 -4.15 10.58
C GLY A 235 -30.85 -4.42 10.71
N SER A 236 -31.29 -5.59 10.22
CA SER A 236 -32.69 -6.02 10.35
C SER A 236 -33.00 -6.63 11.72
N SER A 237 -31.95 -7.02 12.47
CA SER A 237 -32.06 -7.51 13.84
C SER A 237 -31.30 -6.64 14.83
N HIS A 238 -31.87 -6.48 16.03
CA HIS A 238 -31.19 -5.90 17.19
C HIS A 238 -30.60 -7.04 18.01
N THR A 239 -29.27 -7.16 18.06
CA THR A 239 -28.58 -8.03 19.03
C THR A 239 -28.53 -7.37 20.41
N GLU A 240 -29.70 -7.07 20.97
CA GLU A 240 -29.85 -6.90 22.42
C GLU A 240 -30.86 -7.93 22.91
N LYS A 241 -30.34 -8.97 23.56
CA LYS A 241 -31.03 -9.71 24.60
C LYS A 241 -30.21 -9.59 25.88
#